data_AF-A0A2V5P035-F1
#
_entry.id   AF-A0A2V5P035-F1
#
_cell.length_a   1.000
_cell.length_b   1.000
_cell.length_c   1.000
_cell.angle_alpha   90.00
_cell.angle_beta   90.00
_cell.angle_gamma   90.00
#
_symmetry.space_group_name_H-M   'P 1'
#
loop_
_entity.id
_entity.type
_entity.pdbx_description
1 polymer ?
#
loop_
_entity_poly.entity_id
_entity_poly.type
_entity_poly.pdbx_seq_one_letter_code
_entity_poly.pdbx_strand_id
1 'polypeptide(L)' 'PRKIETSPRMVSRLGSFVSYQVNVDASGNNIIGDAANECSISVDPTNLSTMAIGWRQFDDVTSNFRQAG' A
#
# COMPACT_ATOMS: atom_id res chain seq x y z
N PRO A 1 0.56 18.14 -14.92
CA PRO A 1 0.17 17.18 -13.86
C PRO A 1 -0.25 15.83 -14.48
N ARG A 2 0.30 14.71 -13.98
CA ARG A 2 -0.16 13.36 -14.38
C ARG A 2 -1.64 13.23 -13.99
N LYS A 3 -2.50 12.85 -14.93
CA LYS A 3 -3.91 12.56 -14.62
C LYS A 3 -3.93 11.29 -13.78
N ILE A 4 -4.37 11.40 -12.53
CA ILE A 4 -4.51 10.26 -11.64
C ILE A 4 -5.79 9.54 -12.03
N GLU A 5 -5.64 8.32 -12.53
CA GLU A 5 -6.77 7.41 -12.80
C GLU A 5 -6.91 6.44 -11.64
N THR A 6 -8.15 6.13 -11.28
CA THR A 6 -8.45 5.35 -10.08
C THR A 6 -9.40 4.21 -10.38
N SER A 7 -9.29 3.11 -9.63
CA SER A 7 -10.25 2.00 -9.62
C SER A 7 -10.62 1.63 -8.18
N PRO A 8 -11.65 0.79 -7.95
CA PRO A 8 -11.87 0.23 -6.61
C PRO A 8 -10.60 -0.48 -6.09
N ARG A 9 -10.31 -0.35 -4.79
CA ARG A 9 -9.19 -1.05 -4.15
C ARG A 9 -9.44 -2.55 -4.08
N MET A 10 -8.38 -3.34 -4.01
CA MET A 10 -8.50 -4.77 -3.73
C MET A 10 -8.86 -5.03 -2.26
N VAL A 11 -9.88 -5.88 -2.06
CA VAL A 11 -10.24 -6.46 -0.76
C VAL A 11 -10.28 -7.98 -0.94
N SER A 12 -9.28 -8.67 -0.40
CA SER A 12 -9.17 -10.13 -0.47
C SER A 12 -9.79 -10.76 0.79
N ARG A 13 -10.56 -11.83 0.61
CA ARG A 13 -11.20 -12.57 1.70
C ARG A 13 -10.73 -14.01 1.69
N LEU A 14 -10.18 -14.48 2.81
CA LEU A 14 -9.74 -15.85 3.01
C LEU A 14 -10.28 -16.38 4.35
N GLY A 15 -11.37 -17.13 4.30
CA GLY A 15 -12.05 -17.61 5.52
C GLY A 15 -12.49 -16.44 6.40
N SER A 16 -12.04 -16.42 7.65
CA SER A 16 -12.29 -15.32 8.60
C SER A 16 -11.37 -14.10 8.39
N PHE A 17 -10.34 -14.20 7.54
CA PHE A 17 -9.38 -13.14 7.32
C PHE A 17 -9.81 -12.24 6.15
N VAL A 18 -9.69 -10.93 6.34
CA VAL A 18 -9.91 -9.92 5.30
C VAL A 18 -8.65 -9.08 5.17
N SER A 19 -8.08 -9.05 3.97
CA SER A 19 -6.92 -8.22 3.63
C SER A 19 -7.37 -7.02 2.81
N TYR A 20 -6.85 -5.84 3.15
CA TYR A 20 -7.14 -4.59 2.47
C TYR A 20 -5.89 -4.08 1.76
N GLN A 21 -6.03 -3.62 0.53
CA GLN A 21 -4.98 -2.83 -0.12
C GLN A 21 -4.78 -1.51 0.62
N VAL A 22 -3.52 -1.22 0.93
CA VAL A 22 -3.10 -0.03 1.69
C VAL A 22 -2.52 1.08 0.81
N ASN A 23 -1.98 0.73 -0.36
CA ASN A 23 -1.49 1.71 -1.32
C ASN A 23 -2.67 2.21 -2.16
N VAL A 24 -3.32 3.26 -1.67
CA VAL A 24 -4.56 3.83 -2.20
C VAL A 24 -4.51 5.36 -2.12
N ASP A 25 -5.35 6.04 -2.90
CA ASP A 25 -5.50 7.49 -2.82
C ASP A 25 -6.17 7.94 -1.49
N ALA A 26 -6.31 9.25 -1.31
CA ALA A 26 -6.98 9.82 -0.13
C ALA A 26 -8.45 9.40 0.04
N SER A 27 -9.08 8.92 -1.03
CA SER A 27 -10.46 8.38 -1.02
C SER A 27 -10.50 6.86 -0.81
N GLY A 28 -9.34 6.20 -0.70
CA GLY A 28 -9.22 4.76 -0.54
C GLY A 28 -9.37 3.96 -1.83
N ASN A 29 -9.18 4.58 -3.00
CA ASN A 29 -9.20 3.94 -4.31
C ASN A 29 -7.80 3.48 -4.74
N ASN A 30 -7.73 2.41 -5.53
CA ASN A 30 -6.49 2.01 -6.19
C ASN A 30 -6.05 3.10 -7.18
N ILE A 31 -4.75 3.39 -7.21
CA ILE A 31 -4.13 4.37 -8.10
C ILE A 31 -3.55 3.64 -9.31
N ILE A 32 -4.07 3.90 -10.50
CA ILE A 32 -3.66 3.17 -11.72
C ILE A 32 -2.28 3.65 -12.18
N GLY A 33 -1.37 2.70 -12.35
CA GLY A 33 0.00 2.93 -12.82
C GLY A 33 0.94 3.49 -11.75
N ASP A 34 0.50 3.60 -10.50
CA ASP A 34 1.40 3.76 -9.37
C ASP A 34 2.16 2.45 -9.14
N ALA A 35 3.46 2.53 -8.88
CA ALA A 35 4.31 1.35 -8.73
C ALA A 35 4.19 0.69 -7.34
N ALA A 36 3.25 1.17 -6.52
CA ALA A 36 3.02 0.73 -5.16
C ALA A 36 4.27 0.85 -4.28
N ASN A 37 4.17 0.34 -3.05
CA ASN A 37 5.24 0.35 -2.09
C ASN A 37 5.59 -1.09 -1.67
N GLU A 38 6.88 -1.43 -1.63
CA GLU A 38 7.34 -2.69 -1.01
C GLU A 38 7.43 -2.50 0.51
N CYS A 39 6.34 -2.76 1.22
CA CYS A 39 6.28 -2.59 2.67
C CYS A 39 6.69 -3.86 3.45
N SER A 40 7.32 -3.66 4.60
CA SER A 40 7.48 -4.66 5.66
C SER A 40 6.68 -4.20 6.88
N ILE A 41 5.86 -5.08 7.46
CA ILE A 41 5.06 -4.79 8.64
C ILE A 41 5.51 -5.65 9.82
N SER A 42 5.58 -5.03 11.00
CA SER A 42 5.75 -5.71 12.29
C SER A 42 4.64 -5.28 13.24
N VAL A 43 4.04 -6.25 13.92
CA VAL A 43 2.96 -6.05 14.90
C VAL A 43 3.44 -6.60 16.24
N ASP A 44 3.29 -5.83 17.31
CA ASP A 44 3.55 -6.34 18.66
C ASP A 44 2.45 -7.34 19.05
N PRO A 45 2.77 -8.63 19.25
CA PRO A 45 1.77 -9.64 19.58
C PRO A 45 1.18 -9.45 20.99
N THR A 46 1.81 -8.67 21.87
CA THR A 46 1.35 -8.37 23.23
C THR A 46 0.52 -7.09 23.31
N ASN A 47 0.59 -6.24 22.29
CA ASN A 47 -0.23 -5.04 22.15
C ASN A 47 -0.50 -4.73 20.67
N LEU A 48 -1.64 -5.21 20.16
CA LEU A 48 -2.02 -5.05 18.74
C LEU A 48 -2.24 -3.60 18.29
N SER A 49 -2.25 -2.64 19.22
CA SER A 49 -2.26 -1.21 18.88
C SER A 49 -0.88 -0.68 18.47
N THR A 50 0.20 -1.44 18.71
CA THR A 50 1.58 -1.08 18.35
C THR A 50 1.98 -1.81 17.07
N MET A 51 2.22 -1.04 16.02
CA MET A 51 2.64 -1.54 14.71
C MET A 51 3.73 -0.63 14.11
N ALA A 52 4.67 -1.23 13.39
CA ALA A 52 5.67 -0.53 12.59
C ALA A 52 5.55 -0.97 11.13
N ILE A 53 5.61 0.00 10.22
CA ILE A 53 5.60 -0.23 8.77
C ILE A 53 6.79 0.49 8.18
N GLY A 54 7.71 -0.26 7.58
CA GLY A 54 8.76 0.30 6.73
C GLY A 54 8.39 0.10 5.27
N TRP A 55 8.75 1.02 4.37
CA TRP A 55 8.35 0.95 2.97
C TRP A 55 9.38 1.55 2.01
N ARG A 56 9.28 1.16 0.75
CA ARG A 56 10.02 1.76 -0.38
C ARG A 56 9.02 2.38 -1.35
N GLN A 57 9.20 3.66 -1.69
CA GLN A 57 8.41 4.35 -2.70
C GLN A 57 8.95 4.08 -4.10
N PHE A 58 8.04 3.83 -5.04
CA PHE A 58 8.33 3.80 -6.46
C PHE A 58 7.40 4.80 -7.18
N ASP A 59 7.96 5.85 -7.79
CA ASP A 59 7.14 6.91 -8.42
C ASP A 59 6.41 6.46 -9.68
N ASP A 60 6.97 5.48 -10.39
CA ASP A 60 6.42 4.91 -11.61
C ASP A 60 7.02 3.52 -11.86
N VAL A 61 6.27 2.62 -12.51
CA VAL A 61 6.72 1.24 -12.80
C VAL A 61 7.95 1.19 -13.71
N THR A 62 8.25 2.29 -14.41
CA THR A 62 9.42 2.44 -15.27
C THR A 62 10.61 3.17 -14.62
N SER A 63 10.45 3.66 -13.38
CA SER A 63 11.49 4.42 -12.66
C SER A 63 12.40 3.52 -11.82
N ASN A 64 13.70 3.81 -11.80
CA ASN A 64 14.70 3.12 -10.95
C ASN A 64 14.99 3.87 -9.63
N PHE A 65 14.38 5.03 -9.39
CA PHE A 65 14.60 5.82 -8.18
C PHE A 65 13.91 5.18 -6.98
N ARG A 66 14.58 5.15 -5.81
CA ARG A 66 14.04 4.53 -4.58
C ARG A 66 14.22 5.46 -3.39
N GLN A 67 13.13 5.86 -2.76
CA GLN A 67 13.11 6.46 -1.42
C GLN A 67 12.52 5.47 -0.43
N ALA A 68 13.00 5.47 0.82
CA ALA A 68 12.53 4.58 1.87
C ALA A 68 12.17 5.37 3.13
N GLY A 69 11.22 4.86 3.91
CA GLY A 69 10.71 5.44 5.15
C GLY A 69 10.13 4.41 6.09
#